data_AF-A0A947JKG9-F1
#
_entry.id   AF-A0A947JKG9-F1
#
_cell.length_a   1.000
_cell.length_b   1.000
_cell.length_c   1.000
_cell.angle_alpha   90.00
_cell.angle_beta   90.00
_cell.angle_gamma   90.00
#
_symmetry.space_group_name_H-M   'P 1'
#
loop_
_entity.id
_entity.type
_entity.pdbx_description
1 polymer ?
#
loop_
_entity_poly.entity_id
_entity_poly.type
_entity_poly.pdbx_seq_one_letter_code
_entity_poly.pdbx_strand_id
1 'polypeptide(L)'
;MSYEREKNRRKKIKFNEDLIQKKLYGEDPVNQQEKNSIIDEQLLSEQLATEEAAIREEFSKLKKTISRLEEKLENTEKQKERLMRKLLQKRVISNLSNKFFDALAGRFPEKIIILLPILIIIILFFAMFNAKKPFKLPQAEETKTENIVKKERKKMTVPVSQDINVAAENEQQEGVLYTIQAAEYANAAAAQQFVQTLENQGYLVVVNTTYRNNDTDKPYFKIDVGIFKTVEEAKNFREEFKRKTGIGDAFIKEKK
;
A
#
# COMPACT_ATOMS: atom_id res chain seq x y z
N MET A 1 -69.64 -62.65 -5.49
CA MET A 1 -68.24 -63.01 -5.83
C MET A 1 -67.80 -62.68 -7.27
N SER A 2 -68.71 -62.52 -8.25
CA SER A 2 -68.31 -62.24 -9.65
C SER A 2 -67.71 -60.83 -9.85
N TYR A 3 -68.24 -59.83 -9.16
CA TYR A 3 -67.89 -58.42 -9.40
C TYR A 3 -66.45 -58.04 -9.00
N GLU A 4 -65.92 -58.61 -7.91
CA GLU A 4 -64.54 -58.33 -7.48
C GLU A 4 -63.48 -58.96 -8.39
N ARG A 5 -63.76 -60.16 -8.93
CA ARG A 5 -62.86 -60.80 -9.90
C ARG A 5 -62.77 -59.99 -11.18
N GLU A 6 -63.88 -59.44 -11.63
CA GLU A 6 -63.95 -58.59 -12.82
C GLU A 6 -63.23 -57.24 -12.63
N LYS A 7 -63.39 -56.62 -11.46
CA LYS A 7 -62.69 -55.38 -11.09
C LYS A 7 -61.16 -55.58 -11.02
N ASN A 8 -60.72 -56.71 -10.46
CA ASN A 8 -59.28 -57.04 -10.39
C ASN A 8 -58.70 -57.41 -11.76
N ARG A 9 -59.48 -58.05 -12.64
CA ARG A 9 -59.07 -58.32 -14.04
C ARG A 9 -58.89 -57.03 -14.82
N ARG A 10 -59.83 -56.08 -14.73
CA ARG A 10 -59.73 -54.78 -15.41
C ARG A 10 -58.55 -53.95 -14.92
N LYS A 11 -58.23 -53.99 -13.62
CA LYS A 11 -57.01 -53.34 -13.08
C LYS A 11 -55.72 -53.96 -13.62
N LYS A 12 -55.64 -55.29 -13.70
CA LYS A 12 -54.47 -55.99 -14.28
C LYS A 12 -54.29 -55.71 -15.77
N ILE A 13 -55.39 -55.59 -16.52
CA ILE A 13 -55.34 -55.29 -17.97
C ILE A 13 -54.86 -53.86 -18.20
N LYS A 14 -55.42 -52.87 -17.47
CA LYS A 14 -54.93 -51.48 -17.55
C LYS A 14 -53.44 -51.34 -17.20
N PHE A 15 -53.00 -52.04 -16.15
CA PHE A 15 -51.58 -52.00 -15.75
C PHE A 15 -50.65 -52.58 -16.82
N ASN A 16 -51.10 -53.59 -17.58
CA ASN A 16 -50.31 -54.16 -18.68
C ASN A 16 -50.35 -53.28 -19.94
N GLU A 17 -51.45 -52.60 -20.23
CA GLU A 17 -51.53 -51.65 -21.37
C GLU A 17 -50.59 -50.46 -21.17
N ASP A 18 -50.55 -49.88 -19.96
CA ASP A 18 -49.64 -48.76 -19.65
C ASP A 18 -48.16 -49.19 -19.76
N LEU A 19 -47.83 -50.42 -19.34
CA LEU A 19 -46.47 -50.96 -19.43
C LEU A 19 -46.05 -51.25 -20.88
N ILE A 20 -47.00 -51.68 -21.71
CA ILE A 20 -46.80 -51.98 -23.13
C ILE A 20 -46.65 -50.67 -23.92
N GLN A 21 -47.46 -49.65 -23.64
CA GLN A 21 -47.30 -48.33 -24.27
C GLN A 21 -45.95 -47.69 -23.92
N LYS A 22 -45.51 -47.79 -22.65
CA LYS A 22 -44.20 -47.28 -22.22
C LYS A 22 -43.02 -48.01 -22.88
N LYS A 23 -43.18 -49.29 -23.26
CA LYS A 23 -42.16 -50.05 -24.01
C LYS A 23 -42.19 -49.80 -25.53
N LEU A 24 -43.35 -49.48 -26.10
CA LEU A 24 -43.52 -49.25 -27.55
C LEU A 24 -43.18 -47.81 -27.96
N TYR A 25 -43.43 -46.82 -27.10
CA TYR A 25 -43.30 -45.40 -27.43
C TYR A 25 -42.16 -44.68 -26.71
N GLY A 26 -41.39 -45.38 -25.86
CA GLY A 26 -40.35 -44.78 -25.01
C GLY A 26 -40.94 -43.97 -23.84
N GLU A 27 -40.09 -43.50 -22.92
CA GLU A 27 -40.55 -42.48 -21.96
C GLU A 27 -41.01 -41.24 -22.74
N ASP A 28 -42.15 -40.66 -22.36
CA ASP A 28 -42.68 -39.46 -23.02
C ASP A 28 -41.56 -38.44 -23.25
N PRO A 29 -41.37 -37.93 -24.49
CA PRO A 29 -40.26 -37.04 -24.82
C PRO A 29 -40.23 -35.78 -23.94
N VAL A 30 -41.40 -35.35 -23.45
CA VAL A 30 -41.56 -34.25 -22.48
C VAL A 30 -40.87 -34.56 -21.15
N ASN A 31 -40.95 -35.80 -20.67
CA ASN A 31 -40.38 -36.24 -19.39
C ASN A 31 -38.86 -36.48 -19.49
N GLN A 32 -38.36 -36.84 -20.67
CA GLN A 32 -36.92 -36.89 -20.94
C GLN A 32 -36.29 -35.50 -21.03
N GLN A 33 -37.00 -34.54 -21.63
CA GLN A 33 -36.54 -33.14 -21.71
C GLN A 33 -36.45 -32.51 -20.31
N GLU A 34 -37.43 -32.78 -19.43
CA GLU A 34 -37.43 -32.28 -18.05
C GLU A 34 -36.29 -32.89 -17.21
N LYS A 35 -36.03 -34.20 -17.35
CA LYS A 35 -34.87 -34.84 -16.71
C LYS A 35 -33.54 -34.27 -17.21
N ASN A 36 -33.41 -34.01 -18.50
CA ASN A 36 -32.19 -33.42 -19.06
C ASN A 36 -31.97 -31.99 -18.55
N SER A 37 -33.02 -31.17 -18.44
CA SER A 37 -32.89 -29.82 -17.86
C SER A 37 -32.44 -29.83 -16.40
N ILE A 38 -32.91 -30.80 -15.60
CA ILE A 38 -32.48 -30.94 -14.20
C ILE A 38 -31.01 -31.35 -14.12
N ILE A 39 -30.55 -32.24 -15.00
CA ILE A 39 -29.15 -32.66 -15.05
C ILE A 39 -28.25 -31.49 -15.46
N ASP A 40 -28.65 -30.73 -16.48
CA ASP A 40 -27.88 -29.56 -16.93
C ASP A 40 -27.79 -28.48 -15.84
N GLU A 41 -28.88 -28.23 -15.10
CA GLU A 41 -28.88 -27.29 -13.98
C GLU A 41 -27.99 -27.76 -12.82
N GLN A 42 -27.99 -29.06 -12.51
CA GLN A 42 -27.08 -29.63 -11.51
C GLN A 42 -25.62 -29.50 -11.93
N LEU A 43 -25.30 -29.81 -13.18
CA LEU A 43 -23.94 -29.76 -13.71
C LEU A 43 -23.42 -28.32 -13.75
N LEU A 44 -24.28 -27.36 -14.12
CA LEU A 44 -23.97 -25.93 -14.04
C LEU A 44 -23.74 -25.48 -12.60
N SER A 45 -24.56 -25.95 -11.64
CA SER A 45 -24.40 -25.61 -10.23
C SER A 45 -23.09 -26.15 -9.63
N GLU A 46 -22.65 -27.34 -10.05
CA GLU A 46 -21.38 -27.94 -9.63
C GLU A 46 -20.18 -27.20 -10.24
N GLN A 47 -20.28 -26.80 -11.52
CA GLN A 47 -19.26 -25.97 -12.16
C GLN A 47 -19.12 -24.61 -11.46
N LEU A 48 -20.23 -23.93 -11.17
CA LEU A 48 -20.21 -22.67 -10.43
C LEU A 48 -19.62 -22.84 -9.03
N ALA A 49 -19.95 -23.92 -8.32
CA ALA A 49 -19.40 -24.19 -6.99
C ALA A 49 -17.88 -24.45 -7.03
N THR A 50 -17.38 -25.15 -8.05
CA THR A 50 -15.95 -25.42 -8.21
C THR A 50 -15.18 -24.16 -8.61
N GLU A 51 -15.74 -23.33 -9.50
CA GLU A 51 -15.16 -22.02 -9.85
C GLU A 51 -15.13 -21.07 -8.65
N GLU A 52 -16.21 -20.97 -7.89
CA GLU A 52 -16.24 -20.16 -6.67
C GLU A 52 -15.20 -20.63 -5.64
N ALA A 53 -15.01 -21.94 -5.49
CA ALA A 53 -13.99 -22.49 -4.60
C ALA A 53 -12.57 -22.13 -5.06
N ALA A 54 -12.30 -22.21 -6.37
CA ALA A 54 -11.02 -21.82 -6.96
C ALA A 54 -10.74 -20.32 -6.75
N ILE A 55 -11.72 -19.45 -7.01
CA ILE A 55 -11.62 -18.00 -6.80
C ILE A 55 -11.34 -17.69 -5.32
N ARG A 56 -12.02 -18.36 -4.39
CA ARG A 56 -11.78 -18.19 -2.95
C ARG A 56 -10.37 -18.60 -2.54
N GLU A 57 -9.84 -19.68 -3.13
CA GLU A 57 -8.47 -20.13 -2.86
C GLU A 57 -7.44 -19.11 -3.39
N GLU A 58 -7.63 -18.61 -4.61
CA GLU A 58 -6.78 -17.56 -5.18
C GLU A 58 -6.82 -16.26 -4.37
N PHE A 59 -8.01 -15.85 -3.93
CA PHE A 59 -8.16 -14.67 -3.07
C PHE A 59 -7.44 -14.85 -1.72
N SER A 60 -7.49 -16.06 -1.15
CA SER A 60 -6.74 -16.41 0.07
C SER A 60 -5.22 -16.35 -0.15
N LYS A 61 -4.71 -16.83 -1.30
CA LYS A 61 -3.29 -16.73 -1.68
C LYS A 61 -2.88 -15.28 -1.88
N LEU A 62 -3.69 -14.47 -2.56
CA LEU A 62 -3.45 -13.06 -2.79
C LEU A 62 -3.38 -12.29 -1.46
N LYS A 63 -4.32 -12.54 -0.54
CA LYS A 63 -4.35 -11.93 0.79
C LYS A 63 -3.08 -12.21 1.58
N LYS A 64 -2.58 -13.46 1.55
CA LYS A 64 -1.30 -13.84 2.18
C LYS A 64 -0.11 -13.09 1.57
N THR A 65 -0.10 -12.92 0.25
CA THR A 65 0.96 -12.17 -0.45
C THR A 65 0.95 -10.70 -0.07
N ILE A 66 -0.23 -10.08 0.01
CA ILE A 66 -0.39 -8.68 0.46
C ILE A 66 0.15 -8.52 1.89
N SER A 67 -0.23 -9.38 2.83
CA SER A 67 0.27 -9.30 4.22
C SER A 67 1.79 -9.44 4.31
N ARG A 68 2.41 -10.32 3.50
CA ARG A 68 3.88 -10.44 3.43
C ARG A 68 4.55 -9.19 2.86
N LEU A 69 3.92 -8.51 1.90
CA LEU A 69 4.44 -7.26 1.33
C LEU A 69 4.33 -6.12 2.35
N GLU A 70 3.21 -6.02 3.07
CA GLU A 70 3.04 -5.04 4.16
C GLU A 70 4.09 -5.21 5.25
N GLU A 71 4.36 -6.45 5.68
CA GLU A 71 5.40 -6.74 6.68
C GLU A 71 6.81 -6.36 6.18
N LYS A 72 7.12 -6.67 4.91
CA LYS A 72 8.40 -6.25 4.29
C LYS A 72 8.53 -4.74 4.22
N LEU A 73 7.45 -4.03 3.90
CA LEU A 73 7.43 -2.58 3.84
C LEU A 73 7.67 -1.96 5.22
N GLU A 74 6.97 -2.43 6.25
CA GLU A 74 7.15 -1.98 7.64
C GLU A 74 8.59 -2.23 8.13
N ASN A 75 9.15 -3.41 7.83
CA ASN A 75 10.53 -3.72 8.17
C ASN A 75 11.53 -2.81 7.46
N THR A 76 11.27 -2.47 6.19
CA THR A 76 12.12 -1.55 5.42
C THR A 76 12.05 -0.13 5.98
N GLU A 77 10.87 0.34 6.40
CA GLU A 77 10.70 1.64 7.05
C GLU A 77 11.45 1.70 8.38
N LYS A 78 11.31 0.68 9.23
CA LYS A 78 12.07 0.57 10.49
C LYS A 78 13.58 0.59 10.26
N GLN A 79 14.08 -0.08 9.21
CA GLN A 79 15.49 -0.04 8.85
C GLN A 79 15.95 1.35 8.42
N LYS A 80 15.16 2.05 7.57
CA LYS A 80 15.44 3.43 7.16
C LYS A 80 15.47 4.37 8.36
N GLU A 81 14.53 4.25 9.29
CA GLU A 81 14.49 5.08 10.50
C GLU A 81 15.73 4.84 11.38
N ARG A 82 16.12 3.57 11.60
CA ARG A 82 17.35 3.23 12.33
C ARG A 82 18.59 3.83 11.66
N LEU A 83 18.66 3.79 10.33
CA LEU A 83 19.78 4.36 9.58
C LEU A 83 19.80 5.89 9.68
N MET A 84 18.65 6.55 9.57
CA MET A 84 18.53 8.01 9.74
C MET A 84 18.96 8.45 11.14
N ARG A 85 18.54 7.73 12.20
CA ARG A 85 18.98 8.00 13.58
C ARG A 85 20.51 7.88 13.71
N LYS A 86 21.13 6.86 13.11
CA LYS A 86 22.61 6.71 13.08
C LYS A 86 23.30 7.87 12.36
N LEU A 87 22.75 8.34 11.23
CA LEU A 87 23.31 9.47 10.49
C LEU A 87 23.19 10.78 11.28
N LEU A 88 22.05 11.02 11.93
CA LEU A 88 21.86 12.18 12.80
C LEU A 88 22.83 12.15 13.98
N GLN A 89 23.01 10.99 14.62
CA GLN A 89 23.96 10.84 15.73
C GLN A 89 25.40 11.11 15.27
N LYS A 90 25.81 10.59 14.10
CA LYS A 90 27.13 10.89 13.51
C LYS A 90 27.31 12.39 13.26
N ARG A 91 26.29 13.07 12.72
CA ARG A 91 26.32 14.52 12.47
C ARG A 91 26.44 15.33 13.76
N VAL A 92 25.72 14.94 14.81
CA VAL A 92 25.82 15.62 16.12
C VAL A 92 27.23 15.45 16.69
N ILE A 93 27.78 14.24 16.65
CA ILE A 93 29.15 13.96 17.14
C ILE A 93 30.19 14.76 16.35
N SER A 94 30.09 14.82 15.01
CA SER A 94 31.04 15.59 14.19
C SER A 94 30.95 17.10 14.45
N ASN A 95 29.74 17.62 14.62
CA ASN A 95 29.55 19.04 14.94
C ASN A 95 30.07 19.38 16.35
N LEU A 96 29.88 18.46 17.30
CA LEU A 96 30.38 18.63 18.66
C LEU A 96 31.92 18.55 18.70
N SER A 97 32.52 17.60 17.98
CA SER A 97 33.98 17.48 17.91
C SER A 97 34.60 18.74 17.30
N ASN A 98 34.07 19.24 16.19
CA ASN A 98 34.60 20.44 15.53
C ASN A 98 34.52 21.65 16.45
N LYS A 99 33.36 21.91 17.09
CA LYS A 99 33.21 23.01 18.06
C LYS A 99 34.15 22.86 19.26
N PHE A 100 34.35 21.64 19.74
CA PHE A 100 35.25 21.37 20.86
C PHE A 100 36.71 21.64 20.48
N PHE A 101 37.15 21.18 19.30
CA PHE A 101 38.50 21.45 18.79
C PHE A 101 38.71 22.94 18.49
N ASP A 102 37.74 23.63 17.91
CA ASP A 102 37.82 25.07 17.64
C ASP A 102 37.93 25.88 18.95
N ALA A 103 37.15 25.50 19.97
CA ALA A 103 37.20 26.13 21.30
C ALA A 103 38.52 25.87 22.03
N LEU A 104 39.12 24.69 21.85
CA LEU A 104 40.43 24.34 22.40
C LEU A 104 41.57 25.06 21.68
N ALA A 105 41.53 25.12 20.35
CA ALA A 105 42.56 25.77 19.53
C ALA A 105 42.68 27.27 19.82
N GLY A 106 41.57 27.95 20.14
CA GLY A 106 41.58 29.37 20.49
C GLY A 106 42.07 29.71 21.91
N ARG A 107 42.15 28.72 22.83
CA ARG A 107 42.43 28.99 24.26
C ARG A 107 43.75 28.44 24.77
N PHE A 108 44.35 27.46 24.10
CA PHE A 108 45.57 26.82 24.60
C PHE A 108 46.75 27.07 23.65
N PRO A 109 47.92 27.51 24.16
CA PRO A 109 49.12 27.60 23.35
C PRO A 109 49.49 26.23 22.78
N GLU A 110 50.06 26.19 21.57
CA GLU A 110 50.33 24.97 20.79
C GLU A 110 51.02 23.85 21.59
N LYS A 111 51.87 24.21 22.55
CA LYS A 111 52.61 23.27 23.42
C LYS A 111 51.70 22.43 24.33
N ILE A 112 50.52 22.95 24.73
CA ILE A 112 49.57 22.24 25.61
C ILE A 112 48.71 21.25 24.83
N ILE A 113 48.45 21.52 23.55
CA ILE A 113 47.66 20.64 22.67
C ILE A 113 48.34 19.27 22.50
N ILE A 114 49.68 19.23 22.46
CA ILE A 114 50.48 18.00 22.33
C ILE A 114 50.49 17.17 23.63
N LEU A 115 50.40 17.81 24.80
CA LEU A 115 50.39 17.12 26.10
C LEU A 115 49.06 16.45 26.42
N LEU A 116 47.95 16.96 25.87
CA LEU A 116 46.59 16.49 26.13
C LEU A 116 46.34 15.01 25.70
N PRO A 117 46.73 14.55 24.49
CA PRO A 117 46.60 13.13 24.13
C PRO A 117 47.49 12.23 24.99
N ILE A 118 48.69 12.69 25.40
CA ILE A 118 49.58 11.94 26.29
C ILE A 118 48.92 11.74 27.66
N LEU A 119 48.31 12.80 28.21
CA LEU A 119 47.57 12.74 29.47
C LEU A 119 46.37 11.77 29.38
N ILE A 120 45.60 11.80 28.28
CA ILE A 120 44.48 10.87 28.05
C ILE A 120 44.97 9.42 28.01
N ILE A 121 46.09 9.14 27.32
CA ILE A 121 46.69 7.80 27.26
C ILE A 121 47.12 7.35 28.66
N ILE A 122 47.73 8.23 29.47
CA ILE A 122 48.12 7.92 30.85
C ILE A 122 46.89 7.60 31.70
N ILE A 123 45.80 8.39 31.61
CA ILE A 123 44.56 8.14 32.36
C ILE A 123 43.93 6.80 31.95
N LEU A 124 43.88 6.50 30.64
CA LEU A 124 43.37 5.21 30.14
C LEU A 124 44.23 4.03 30.62
N PHE A 125 45.55 4.19 30.62
CA PHE A 125 46.47 3.19 31.14
C PHE A 125 46.22 2.93 32.64
N PHE A 126 46.09 3.98 33.44
CA PHE A 126 45.74 3.85 34.86
C PHE A 126 44.35 3.24 35.09
N ALA A 127 43.36 3.58 34.26
CA ALA A 127 42.02 2.98 34.33
C ALA A 127 42.05 1.47 34.04
N MET A 128 42.83 1.02 33.05
CA MET A 128 43.00 -0.40 32.77
C MET A 128 43.71 -1.15 33.91
N PHE A 129 44.71 -0.53 34.56
CA PHE A 129 45.44 -1.16 35.67
C PHE A 129 44.66 -1.15 37.00
N ASN A 130 43.78 -0.18 37.23
CA ASN A 130 42.92 -0.12 38.41
C ASN A 130 41.60 -0.89 38.28
N ALA A 131 41.30 -1.49 37.12
CA ALA A 131 40.05 -2.24 36.88
C ALA A 131 39.99 -3.64 37.54
N LYS A 132 40.79 -3.93 38.58
CA LYS A 132 40.70 -5.20 39.34
C LYS A 132 39.48 -5.33 40.25
N LYS A 133 38.59 -4.34 40.28
CA LYS A 133 37.29 -4.46 40.94
C LYS A 133 36.19 -4.52 39.87
N PRO A 134 35.44 -5.64 39.75
CA PRO A 134 34.30 -5.67 38.85
C PRO A 134 33.33 -4.59 39.30
N PHE A 135 33.14 -3.60 38.44
CA PHE A 135 32.15 -2.55 38.63
C PHE A 135 30.79 -3.23 38.65
N LYS A 136 30.22 -3.43 39.85
CA LYS A 136 28.83 -3.83 39.99
C LYS A 136 28.00 -2.68 39.46
N LEU A 137 27.46 -2.83 38.25
CA LEU A 137 26.51 -1.86 37.73
C LEU A 137 25.37 -1.74 38.76
N PRO A 138 24.96 -0.52 39.13
CA PRO A 138 23.71 -0.35 39.85
C PRO A 138 22.61 -0.97 38.98
N GLN A 139 21.96 -2.01 39.49
CA GLN A 139 20.76 -2.54 38.88
C GLN A 139 19.77 -1.37 38.82
N ALA A 140 19.47 -0.91 37.62
CA ALA A 140 18.45 0.09 37.41
C ALA A 140 17.15 -0.46 37.98
N GLU A 141 16.63 0.20 39.01
CA GLU A 141 15.28 -0.04 39.49
C GLU A 141 14.34 0.05 38.29
N GLU A 142 13.67 -1.06 38.00
CA GLU A 142 12.61 -1.15 37.01
C GLU A 142 11.50 -0.19 37.44
N THR A 143 11.58 1.04 36.94
CA THR A 143 10.47 1.98 37.01
C THR A 143 9.35 1.37 36.18
N LYS A 144 8.38 0.80 36.89
CA LYS A 144 7.06 0.41 36.40
C LYS A 144 6.59 1.46 35.39
N THR A 145 6.65 1.11 34.11
CA THR A 145 6.02 1.86 33.03
C THR A 145 4.53 1.87 33.30
N GLU A 146 4.06 3.00 33.82
CA GLU A 146 2.68 3.39 33.89
C GLU A 146 2.07 3.25 32.49
N ASN A 147 0.93 2.55 32.43
CA ASN A 147 0.16 2.32 31.21
C ASN A 147 -0.19 3.67 30.56
N ILE A 148 0.61 4.11 29.59
CA ILE A 148 0.22 5.21 28.72
C ILE A 148 -0.89 4.67 27.83
N VAL A 149 -2.11 5.00 28.23
CA VAL A 149 -3.34 4.82 27.47
C VAL A 149 -3.09 5.32 26.05
N LYS A 150 -3.11 4.36 25.12
CA LYS A 150 -3.02 4.53 23.68
C LYS A 150 -4.22 5.38 23.27
N LYS A 151 -4.03 6.71 23.19
CA LYS A 151 -5.03 7.64 22.67
C LYS A 151 -5.19 7.35 21.18
N GLU A 152 -6.17 6.50 20.86
CA GLU A 152 -6.64 6.27 19.50
C GLU A 152 -6.95 7.64 18.87
N ARG A 153 -6.11 8.03 17.90
CA ARG A 153 -6.49 9.11 16.99
C ARG A 153 -7.68 8.59 16.21
N LYS A 154 -8.88 9.07 16.56
CA LYS A 154 -10.05 9.02 15.68
C LYS A 154 -9.60 9.54 14.30
N LYS A 155 -9.46 8.62 13.35
CA LYS A 155 -9.47 8.98 11.93
C LYS A 155 -10.81 9.64 11.71
N MET A 156 -10.79 10.94 11.47
CA MET A 156 -11.95 11.70 11.06
C MET A 156 -12.20 11.30 9.60
N THR A 157 -12.94 10.19 9.42
CA THR A 157 -13.49 9.81 8.12
C THR A 157 -14.52 10.86 7.79
N VAL A 158 -14.15 11.79 6.90
CA VAL A 158 -15.15 12.62 6.22
C VAL A 158 -16.02 11.64 5.41
N PRO A 159 -17.34 11.59 5.63
CA PRO A 159 -18.21 10.84 4.75
C PRO A 159 -18.21 11.57 3.41
N VAL A 160 -17.47 11.03 2.44
CA VAL A 160 -17.71 11.34 1.03
C VAL A 160 -18.97 10.58 0.67
N SER A 161 -20.10 11.23 0.92
CA SER A 161 -21.40 10.84 0.38
C SER A 161 -21.38 11.16 -1.10
N GLN A 162 -20.97 10.20 -1.92
CA GLN A 162 -21.32 10.18 -3.34
C GLN A 162 -21.78 8.77 -3.68
N ASP A 163 -23.06 8.53 -3.42
CA ASP A 163 -23.84 7.59 -4.22
C ASP A 163 -23.82 8.11 -5.66
N ILE A 164 -22.88 7.61 -6.44
CA ILE A 164 -22.91 7.67 -7.91
C ILE A 164 -22.89 6.22 -8.37
N ASN A 165 -24.06 5.60 -8.29
CA ASN A 165 -24.40 4.50 -9.19
C ASN A 165 -24.49 5.10 -10.60
N VAL A 166 -23.39 5.04 -11.33
CA VAL A 166 -23.42 5.13 -12.79
C VAL A 166 -22.78 3.87 -13.33
N ALA A 167 -23.66 2.93 -13.68
CA ALA A 167 -23.41 1.98 -14.73
C ALA A 167 -23.00 2.75 -15.99
N ALA A 168 -21.76 2.54 -16.44
CA ALA A 168 -21.33 2.83 -17.79
C ALA A 168 -20.09 1.98 -18.08
N GLU A 169 -20.34 0.72 -18.44
CA GLU A 169 -19.56 0.09 -19.50
C GLU A 169 -19.63 1.00 -20.72
N ASN A 170 -18.47 1.50 -21.17
CA ASN A 170 -18.03 1.56 -22.57
C ASN A 170 -17.07 2.73 -22.85
N GLU A 171 -16.11 2.40 -23.71
CA GLU A 171 -15.14 3.26 -24.38
C GLU A 171 -13.98 3.82 -23.53
N GLN A 172 -12.89 3.05 -23.54
CA GLN A 172 -11.53 3.59 -23.51
C GLN A 172 -11.33 4.51 -24.74
N GLN A 173 -11.90 5.71 -24.71
CA GLN A 173 -11.40 6.79 -25.56
C GLN A 173 -10.02 7.16 -25.01
N GLU A 174 -8.97 7.00 -25.82
CA GLU A 174 -7.64 7.56 -25.62
C GLU A 174 -7.73 9.10 -25.65
N GLY A 175 -8.40 9.67 -24.66
CA GLY A 175 -8.54 11.11 -24.49
C GLY A 175 -7.24 11.69 -23.97
N VAL A 176 -6.84 12.84 -24.51
CA VAL A 176 -5.74 13.65 -23.99
C VAL A 176 -6.03 13.95 -22.51
N LEU A 177 -5.12 13.53 -21.63
CA LEU A 177 -5.21 13.82 -20.20
C LEU A 177 -4.48 15.12 -19.87
N TYR A 178 -4.85 15.78 -18.78
CA TYR A 178 -4.24 17.02 -18.32
C TYR A 178 -3.69 16.86 -16.91
N THR A 179 -2.61 17.57 -16.60
CA THR A 179 -2.02 17.64 -15.26
C THR A 179 -1.55 19.06 -14.96
N ILE A 180 -1.31 19.39 -13.69
CA ILE A 180 -0.74 20.68 -13.28
C ILE A 180 0.73 20.52 -12.97
N GLN A 181 1.62 21.08 -13.79
CA GLN A 181 3.04 21.16 -13.45
C GLN A 181 3.22 22.26 -12.39
N ALA A 182 3.50 21.86 -11.15
CA ALA A 182 3.58 22.75 -10.00
C ALA A 182 4.96 23.37 -9.83
N ALA A 183 6.03 22.62 -10.12
CA ALA A 183 7.41 23.09 -10.01
C ALA A 183 8.37 22.26 -10.85
N GLU A 184 9.56 22.82 -11.07
CA GLU A 184 10.69 22.12 -11.68
C GLU A 184 11.97 22.40 -10.86
N TYR A 185 12.68 21.34 -10.48
CA TYR A 185 13.88 21.43 -9.66
C TYR A 185 15.09 20.79 -10.35
N ALA A 186 16.25 21.42 -10.28
CA ALA A 186 17.52 20.81 -10.66
C ALA A 186 18.13 19.94 -9.54
N ASN A 187 17.67 20.12 -8.30
CA ASN A 187 18.18 19.42 -7.13
C ASN A 187 17.16 18.37 -6.64
N ALA A 188 17.59 17.11 -6.57
CA ALA A 188 16.73 15.99 -6.16
C ALA A 188 16.19 16.12 -4.73
N ALA A 189 17.01 16.60 -3.79
CA ALA A 189 16.59 16.75 -2.39
C ALA A 189 15.55 17.87 -2.23
N ALA A 190 15.71 18.99 -2.95
CA ALA A 190 14.72 20.06 -2.98
C ALA A 190 13.39 19.58 -3.60
N ALA A 191 13.47 18.84 -4.71
CA ALA A 191 12.30 18.23 -5.33
C ALA A 191 11.55 17.31 -4.35
N GLN A 192 12.28 16.43 -3.64
CA GLN A 192 11.69 15.49 -2.70
C GLN A 192 11.02 16.18 -1.50
N GLN A 193 11.61 17.25 -0.97
CA GLN A 193 10.99 18.04 0.11
C GLN A 193 9.69 18.69 -0.34
N PHE A 194 9.65 19.19 -1.57
CA PHE A 194 8.45 19.77 -2.16
C PHE A 194 7.36 18.71 -2.38
N VAL A 195 7.72 17.53 -2.90
CA VAL A 195 6.79 16.39 -3.06
C VAL A 195 6.17 16.00 -1.72
N GLN A 196 6.99 15.82 -0.67
CA GLN A 196 6.49 15.50 0.66
C GLN A 196 5.53 16.57 1.21
N THR A 197 5.81 17.84 0.91
CA THR A 197 4.93 18.94 1.34
C THR A 197 3.56 18.84 0.67
N LEU A 198 3.51 18.55 -0.63
CA LEU A 198 2.26 18.39 -1.38
C LEU A 198 1.50 17.10 -0.99
N GLU A 199 2.20 15.99 -0.78
CA GLU A 199 1.61 14.73 -0.31
C GLU A 199 1.01 14.88 1.10
N ASN A 200 1.70 15.59 2.00
CA ASN A 200 1.18 15.90 3.34
C ASN A 200 -0.07 16.80 3.31
N GLN A 201 -0.24 17.58 2.23
CA GLN A 201 -1.45 18.36 1.98
C GLN A 201 -2.57 17.54 1.30
N GLY A 202 -2.32 16.27 1.00
CA GLY A 202 -3.31 15.35 0.41
C GLY A 202 -3.35 15.37 -1.12
N TYR A 203 -2.36 15.97 -1.79
CA TYR A 203 -2.29 15.98 -3.25
C TYR A 203 -1.67 14.69 -3.79
N LEU A 204 -2.17 14.24 -4.94
CA LEU A 204 -1.54 13.18 -5.74
C LEU A 204 -0.46 13.79 -6.63
N VAL A 205 0.79 13.39 -6.40
CA VAL A 205 1.97 13.97 -7.05
C VAL A 205 2.65 12.93 -7.94
N VAL A 206 3.09 13.36 -9.11
CA VAL A 206 3.88 12.56 -10.06
C VAL A 206 5.19 13.29 -10.33
N VAL A 207 6.32 12.60 -10.21
CA VAL A 207 7.64 13.17 -10.48
C VAL A 207 8.18 12.58 -11.78
N ASN A 208 8.47 13.46 -12.73
CA ASN A 208 9.06 13.10 -14.01
C ASN A 208 10.50 13.62 -14.08
N THR A 209 11.47 12.71 -14.20
CA THR A 209 12.87 13.06 -14.41
C THR A 209 13.11 13.32 -15.90
N THR A 210 13.66 14.49 -16.23
CA THR A 210 13.97 14.90 -17.61
C THR A 210 15.41 15.39 -17.71
N TYR A 211 16.02 15.28 -18.88
CA TYR A 211 17.38 15.74 -19.13
C TYR A 211 17.36 16.83 -20.19
N ARG A 212 18.12 17.91 -19.99
CA ARG A 212 18.19 19.00 -20.96
C ARG A 212 19.24 18.67 -22.02
N ASN A 213 18.90 18.75 -23.31
CA ASN A 213 19.85 18.65 -24.42
C ASN A 213 20.74 17.39 -24.42
N ASN A 214 20.18 16.22 -24.11
CA ASN A 214 20.92 14.95 -24.01
C ASN A 214 22.08 14.94 -22.99
N ASP A 215 22.21 15.97 -22.15
CA ASP A 215 23.15 16.01 -21.04
C ASP A 215 22.60 15.14 -19.91
N THR A 216 23.06 13.90 -19.83
CA THR A 216 22.64 12.92 -18.82
C THR A 216 23.10 13.28 -17.41
N ASP A 217 24.02 14.23 -17.27
CA ASP A 217 24.63 14.54 -15.97
C ASP A 217 23.83 15.55 -15.16
N LYS A 218 22.82 16.20 -15.77
CA LYS A 218 22.01 17.24 -15.13
C LYS A 218 20.51 16.93 -15.25
N PRO A 219 19.98 16.01 -14.42
CA PRO A 219 18.56 15.75 -14.39
C PRO A 219 17.79 16.94 -13.80
N TYR A 220 16.61 17.18 -14.36
CA TYR A 220 15.58 18.07 -13.84
C TYR A 220 14.37 17.25 -13.43
N PHE A 221 13.78 17.59 -12.28
CA PHE A 221 12.64 16.92 -11.68
C PHE A 221 11.40 17.78 -11.86
N LYS A 222 10.51 17.38 -12.77
CA LYS A 222 9.22 18.03 -13.01
C LYS A 222 8.19 17.41 -12.08
N ILE A 223 7.49 18.25 -11.33
CA ILE A 223 6.52 17.84 -10.32
C ILE A 223 5.14 18.19 -10.83
N ASP A 224 4.39 17.15 -11.22
CA ASP A 224 3.06 17.23 -11.78
C ASP A 224 2.02 16.83 -10.70
N VAL A 225 0.87 17.49 -10.64
CA VAL A 225 -0.17 17.30 -9.62
C VAL A 225 -1.52 17.01 -10.28
N GLY A 226 -2.16 15.92 -9.86
CA GLY A 226 -3.47 15.50 -10.36
C GLY A 226 -3.46 15.01 -11.82
N ILE A 227 -4.56 14.38 -12.22
CA ILE A 227 -4.83 13.95 -13.59
C ILE A 227 -6.29 14.27 -13.89
N PHE A 228 -6.54 15.00 -14.96
CA PHE A 228 -7.85 15.52 -15.33
C PHE A 228 -8.22 15.10 -16.75
N LYS A 229 -9.51 14.86 -17.00
CA LYS A 229 -9.99 14.43 -18.32
C LYS A 229 -10.24 15.62 -19.25
N THR A 230 -10.52 16.79 -18.68
CA THR A 230 -10.82 18.00 -19.45
C THR A 230 -9.93 19.17 -19.03
N VAL A 231 -9.75 20.13 -19.94
CA VAL A 231 -9.01 21.38 -19.67
C VAL A 231 -9.71 22.20 -18.59
N GLU A 232 -11.04 22.22 -18.60
CA GLU A 232 -11.88 22.96 -17.64
C GLU A 232 -11.68 22.44 -16.21
N GLU A 233 -11.65 21.13 -16.01
CA GLU A 233 -11.32 20.53 -14.71
C GLU A 233 -9.92 20.95 -14.23
N ALA A 234 -8.93 20.90 -15.13
CA ALA A 234 -7.56 21.30 -14.82
C ALA A 234 -7.47 22.80 -14.47
N LYS A 235 -8.21 23.68 -15.18
CA LYS A 235 -8.29 25.13 -14.87
C LYS A 235 -8.88 25.36 -13.48
N ASN A 236 -10.00 24.72 -13.17
CA ASN A 236 -10.66 24.87 -11.87
C ASN A 236 -9.75 24.38 -10.74
N PHE A 237 -9.11 23.23 -10.92
CA PHE A 237 -8.15 22.71 -9.94
C PHE A 237 -6.93 23.61 -9.79
N ARG A 238 -6.38 24.17 -10.89
CA ARG A 238 -5.23 25.09 -10.83
C ARG A 238 -5.53 26.33 -10.00
N GLU A 239 -6.70 26.95 -10.16
CA GLU A 239 -7.08 28.13 -9.36
C GLU A 239 -7.25 27.78 -7.89
N GLU A 240 -7.86 26.62 -7.58
CA GLU A 240 -7.95 26.13 -6.21
C GLU A 240 -6.57 25.82 -5.62
N PHE A 241 -5.72 25.14 -6.38
CA PHE A 241 -4.36 24.79 -6.01
C PHE A 241 -3.56 26.04 -5.68
N LYS A 242 -3.56 27.04 -6.57
CA LYS A 242 -2.91 28.34 -6.37
C LYS A 242 -3.40 29.01 -5.08
N ARG A 243 -4.71 29.01 -4.84
CA ARG A 243 -5.30 29.61 -3.63
C ARG A 243 -4.87 28.88 -2.35
N LYS A 244 -4.77 27.55 -2.37
CA LYS A 244 -4.42 26.72 -1.19
C LYS A 244 -2.93 26.71 -0.89
N THR A 245 -2.08 26.64 -1.92
CA THR A 245 -0.63 26.44 -1.77
C THR A 245 0.17 27.73 -1.91
N GLY A 246 -0.39 28.77 -2.51
CA GLY A 246 0.32 30.01 -2.85
C GLY A 246 1.23 29.91 -4.06
N ILE A 247 1.24 28.77 -4.77
CA ILE A 247 2.10 28.54 -5.95
C ILE A 247 1.42 29.16 -7.19
N GLY A 248 1.90 30.34 -7.59
CA GLY A 248 1.29 31.12 -8.69
C GLY A 248 1.79 30.75 -10.09
N ASP A 249 2.92 30.08 -10.18
CA ASP A 249 3.65 29.69 -11.37
C ASP A 249 3.25 28.29 -11.90
N ALA A 250 2.33 27.61 -11.21
CA ALA A 250 1.77 26.36 -11.69
C ALA A 250 1.01 26.56 -13.02
N PHE A 251 1.14 25.61 -13.95
CA PHE A 251 0.49 25.66 -15.27
C PHE A 251 -0.05 24.30 -15.71
N ILE A 252 -1.04 24.32 -16.61
CA ILE A 252 -1.69 23.11 -17.15
C ILE A 252 -0.79 22.53 -18.24
N LYS A 253 -0.62 21.20 -18.22
CA LYS A 253 0.18 20.45 -19.17
C LYS A 253 -0.63 19.27 -19.69
N GLU A 254 -0.61 19.10 -21.01
CA GLU A 254 -1.14 17.90 -21.66
C GLU A 254 -0.23 16.71 -21.39
N LYS A 255 -0.82 15.62 -20.92
CA LYS A 255 -0.19 14.33 -20.72
C LYS A 255 -0.52 13.46 -21.93
N LYS A 256 0.48 13.38 -22.83
CA LYS A 256 0.50 12.46 -23.96
C LYS A 256 0.99 11.09 -23.53
#